data_AF-A0A6P0I9R8-F1
#
_entry.id   AF-A0A6P0I9R8-F1
#
_cell.length_a   1.000
_cell.length_b   1.000
_cell.length_c   1.000
_cell.angle_alpha   90.00
_cell.angle_beta   90.00
_cell.angle_gamma   90.00
#
_symmetry.space_group_name_H-M   'P 1'
#
loop_
_entity.id
_entity.type
_entity.pdbx_description
1 polymer ?
#
loop_
_entity_poly.entity_id
_entity_poly.type
_entity_poly.pdbx_seq_one_letter_code
_entity_poly.pdbx_strand_id
1 'polypeptide(L)'
;GTAINLSGFKFEEIKPLIEGLETKYARGELLVKEVLKWTGGQPFLTQKMCSLIFASSKENESSGESEWVANLVNTEIINNWENQDEPQHLKTIQDRLLQSKKSVELLGLLERILTNEKVLLDSSELQKELLLSGIVRRQGKYLVIFNLIYQQVFSIDWLKMQILKI
;
A
#
# COMPACT_ATOMS: atom_id res chain seq x y z
N GLY A 1 -4.34 -14.65 -14.70
CA GLY A 1 -3.26 -14.96 -13.75
C GLY A 1 -3.87 -15.47 -12.46
N THR A 2 -3.18 -16.32 -11.71
CA THR A 2 -3.65 -16.82 -10.41
C THR A 2 -3.12 -15.91 -9.31
N ALA A 3 -3.97 -15.49 -8.37
CA ALA A 3 -3.54 -14.69 -7.23
C ALA A 3 -2.67 -15.57 -6.32
N ILE A 4 -1.36 -15.31 -6.31
CA ILE A 4 -0.43 -15.91 -5.35
C ILE A 4 -0.69 -15.24 -4.00
N ASN A 5 -0.56 -15.99 -2.90
CA ASN A 5 -0.60 -15.39 -1.57
C ASN A 5 0.64 -14.51 -1.38
N LEU A 6 0.50 -13.23 -1.70
CA LEU A 6 1.54 -12.22 -1.50
C LEU A 6 1.54 -11.84 -0.02
N SER A 7 2.26 -12.59 0.81
CA SER A 7 2.70 -12.07 2.09
C SER A 7 3.77 -11.01 1.82
N GLY A 8 3.53 -9.78 2.24
CA GLY A 8 4.56 -8.75 2.23
C GLY A 8 5.77 -9.16 3.08
N PHE A 9 6.91 -8.53 2.83
CA PHE A 9 8.12 -8.72 3.61
C PHE A 9 7.88 -8.50 5.10
N LYS A 10 8.34 -9.44 5.91
CA LYS A 10 8.41 -9.29 7.37
C LYS A 10 9.70 -8.58 7.76
N PHE A 11 9.70 -7.99 8.95
CA PHE A 11 10.86 -7.31 9.51
C PHE A 11 12.12 -8.20 9.56
N GLU A 12 11.96 -9.49 9.85
CA GLU A 12 13.06 -10.47 9.88
C GLU A 12 13.64 -10.77 8.49
N GLU A 13 12.86 -10.57 7.42
CA GLU A 13 13.21 -10.90 6.05
C GLU A 13 13.93 -9.74 5.33
N ILE A 14 14.03 -8.57 5.97
CA ILE A 14 14.55 -7.33 5.38
C ILE A 14 15.84 -6.83 6.03
N LYS A 15 16.56 -7.71 6.70
CA LYS A 15 17.89 -7.39 7.27
C LYS A 15 18.83 -6.69 6.25
N PRO A 16 18.92 -7.10 4.98
CA PRO A 16 19.74 -6.39 3.99
C PRO A 16 19.30 -4.94 3.73
N LEU A 17 17.99 -4.64 3.84
CA LEU A 17 17.48 -3.27 3.70
C LEU A 17 17.86 -2.40 4.90
N ILE A 18 17.84 -2.98 6.10
CA ILE A 18 18.29 -2.30 7.33
C ILE A 18 19.77 -1.96 7.21
N GLU A 19 20.60 -2.95 6.89
CA GLU A 19 22.06 -2.77 6.73
C GLU A 19 22.38 -1.70 5.69
N GLY A 20 21.65 -1.66 4.57
CA GLY A 20 21.80 -0.62 3.54
C GLY A 20 21.48 0.79 4.05
N LEU A 21 20.41 0.96 4.82
CA LEU A 21 20.01 2.26 5.38
C LEU A 21 20.93 2.70 6.54
N GLU A 22 21.44 1.78 7.33
CA GLU A 22 22.37 2.05 8.43
C GLU A 22 23.71 2.62 7.96
N THR A 23 24.08 2.44 6.69
CA THR A 23 25.25 3.12 6.10
C THR A 23 25.13 4.65 6.09
N LYS A 24 23.90 5.17 6.15
CA LYS A 24 23.60 6.61 6.05
C LYS A 24 22.89 7.17 7.28
N TYR A 25 22.12 6.33 7.97
CA TYR A 25 21.22 6.74 9.06
C TYR A 25 21.47 5.88 10.30
N ALA A 26 21.87 6.50 11.40
CA ALA A 26 22.20 5.78 12.63
C ALA A 26 21.01 5.01 13.23
N ARG A 27 19.78 5.36 12.84
CA ARG A 27 18.52 4.76 13.30
C ARG A 27 17.78 4.03 12.18
N GLY A 28 18.53 3.41 11.25
CA GLY A 28 18.00 2.68 10.10
C GLY A 28 16.93 1.63 10.44
N GLU A 29 17.09 0.92 11.56
CA GLU A 29 16.10 -0.05 12.04
C GLU A 29 14.72 0.59 12.32
N LEU A 30 14.68 1.76 12.96
CA LEU A 30 13.45 2.49 13.27
C LEU A 30 12.76 2.98 12.00
N LEU A 31 13.54 3.48 11.03
CA LEU A 31 13.03 3.88 9.72
C LEU A 31 12.35 2.70 9.01
N VAL A 32 13.01 1.55 9.00
CA VAL A 32 12.47 0.34 8.37
C VAL A 32 11.17 -0.12 9.03
N LYS A 33 11.08 -0.06 10.37
CA LYS A 33 9.84 -0.37 11.10
C LYS A 33 8.69 0.55 10.68
N GLU A 34 8.93 1.85 10.56
CA GLU A 34 7.92 2.81 10.11
C GLU A 34 7.57 2.63 8.64
N VAL A 35 8.53 2.31 7.77
CA VAL A 35 8.26 1.94 6.36
C VAL A 35 7.32 0.73 6.30
N LEU A 36 7.62 -0.34 7.02
CA LEU A 36 6.78 -1.54 7.03
C LEU A 36 5.37 -1.28 7.55
N LYS A 37 5.22 -0.40 8.54
CA LYS A 37 3.91 0.01 9.06
C LYS A 37 3.06 0.65 7.96
N TRP A 38 3.66 1.48 7.11
CA TRP A 38 2.95 2.12 6.00
C TRP A 38 2.72 1.20 4.80
N THR A 39 3.70 0.39 4.42
CA THR A 39 3.68 -0.43 3.19
C THR A 39 3.11 -1.83 3.41
N GLY A 40 2.97 -2.27 4.66
CA GLY A 40 2.60 -3.65 5.01
C GLY A 40 3.59 -4.68 4.50
N GLY A 41 4.84 -4.28 4.21
CA GLY A 41 5.85 -5.12 3.57
C GLY A 41 5.61 -5.37 2.08
N GLN A 42 4.66 -4.68 1.44
CA GLN A 42 4.43 -4.85 0.01
C GLN A 42 5.73 -4.53 -0.76
N PRO A 43 6.27 -5.44 -1.60
CA PRO A 43 7.64 -5.33 -2.09
C PRO A 43 7.95 -4.03 -2.83
N PHE A 44 7.07 -3.61 -3.73
CA PHE A 44 7.25 -2.41 -4.54
C PHE A 44 7.30 -1.14 -3.68
N LEU A 45 6.30 -0.92 -2.83
CA LEU A 45 6.20 0.23 -1.95
C LEU A 45 7.31 0.24 -0.90
N THR A 46 7.70 -0.92 -0.38
CA THR A 46 8.80 -1.03 0.58
C THR A 46 10.12 -0.60 -0.07
N GLN A 47 10.40 -1.09 -1.28
CA GLN A 47 11.59 -0.68 -2.03
C GLN A 47 11.55 0.79 -2.46
N LYS A 48 10.39 1.30 -2.90
CA LYS A 48 10.20 2.71 -3.26
C LYS A 48 10.45 3.62 -2.06
N MET A 49 9.89 3.30 -0.90
CA MET A 49 10.10 4.05 0.33
C MET A 49 11.56 4.03 0.80
N CYS A 50 12.22 2.87 0.80
CA CYS A 50 13.64 2.79 1.14
C CYS A 50 14.50 3.61 0.17
N SER A 51 14.17 3.62 -1.13
CA SER A 51 14.86 4.45 -2.12
C SER A 51 14.66 5.95 -1.87
N LEU A 52 13.43 6.38 -1.54
CA LEU A 52 13.14 7.79 -1.22
C LEU A 52 13.87 8.25 0.04
N ILE A 53 13.89 7.41 1.08
CA ILE A 53 14.64 7.68 2.31
C ILE A 53 16.13 7.80 1.97
N PHE A 54 16.69 6.84 1.22
CA PHE A 54 18.10 6.86 0.84
C PHE A 54 18.48 8.07 -0.02
N ALA A 55 17.59 8.54 -0.89
CA ALA A 55 17.80 9.74 -1.71
C ALA A 55 17.69 11.06 -0.89
N SER A 56 17.00 11.06 0.25
CA SER A 56 16.83 12.25 1.07
C SER A 56 18.17 12.77 1.59
N SER A 57 18.43 14.08 1.44
CA SER A 57 19.70 14.70 1.84
C SER A 57 19.76 15.02 3.34
N LYS A 58 18.62 14.97 4.04
CA LYS A 58 18.52 15.28 5.47
C LYS A 58 17.63 14.27 6.17
N GLU A 59 18.14 13.68 7.25
CA GLU A 59 17.28 13.20 8.32
C GLU A 59 16.54 14.44 8.86
N ASN A 60 15.23 14.37 9.01
CA ASN A 60 14.51 15.46 9.66
C ASN A 60 14.75 15.31 11.18
N GLU A 61 15.95 15.70 11.62
CA GLU A 61 16.50 15.46 12.97
C GLU A 61 15.55 15.91 14.10
N SER A 62 14.67 16.86 13.80
CA SER A 62 13.76 17.50 14.75
C SER A 62 12.43 16.77 14.97
N SER A 63 11.97 15.92 14.04
CA SER A 63 10.59 15.36 14.04
C SER A 63 10.51 13.87 14.38
N GLY A 64 11.64 13.17 14.43
CA GLY A 64 11.68 11.71 14.61
C GLY A 64 11.29 10.92 13.36
N GLU A 65 11.58 9.62 13.39
CA GLU A 65 11.46 8.69 12.25
C GLU A 65 10.03 8.50 11.77
N SER A 66 9.08 8.40 12.72
CA SER A 66 7.67 8.18 12.40
C SER A 66 7.06 9.36 11.65
N GLU A 67 7.31 10.58 12.13
CA GLU A 67 6.83 11.81 11.48
C GLU A 67 7.52 12.01 10.13
N TRP A 68 8.82 11.76 10.05
CA TRP A 68 9.55 11.87 8.80
C TRP A 68 9.05 10.90 7.74
N VAL A 69 8.89 9.61 8.07
CA VAL A 69 8.37 8.60 7.14
C VAL A 69 6.93 8.92 6.76
N ALA A 70 6.08 9.32 7.71
CA ALA A 70 4.70 9.72 7.42
C ALA A 70 4.64 10.92 6.46
N ASN A 71 5.48 11.94 6.67
CA ASN A 71 5.57 13.09 5.78
C ASN A 71 6.03 12.67 4.38
N LEU A 72 7.06 11.83 4.29
CA LEU A 72 7.58 11.34 3.01
C LEU A 72 6.54 10.51 2.25
N VAL A 73 5.81 9.63 2.93
CA VAL A 73 4.68 8.89 2.33
C VAL A 73 3.62 9.86 1.82
N ASN A 74 3.27 10.87 2.61
CA ASN A 74 2.25 11.83 2.24
C ASN A 74 2.67 12.67 1.03
N THR A 75 3.89 13.23 1.02
CA THR A 75 4.35 14.11 -0.07
C THR A 75 4.68 13.34 -1.34
N GLU A 76 5.34 12.19 -1.24
CA GLU A 76 5.90 11.48 -2.39
C GLU A 76 5.00 10.37 -2.96
N ILE A 77 3.98 9.92 -2.20
CA ILE A 77 3.12 8.81 -2.63
C ILE A 77 1.65 9.17 -2.63
N ILE A 78 1.12 9.77 -1.57
CA ILE A 78 -0.34 9.91 -1.39
C ILE A 78 -0.88 11.20 -2.01
N ASN A 79 -0.26 12.34 -1.71
CA ASN A 79 -0.70 13.62 -2.22
C ASN A 79 -0.48 13.68 -3.74
N ASN A 80 -1.49 14.06 -4.51
CA ASN A 80 -1.37 14.17 -5.97
C ASN A 80 -0.87 12.86 -6.65
N TRP A 81 -1.17 11.70 -6.07
CA TRP A 81 -0.68 10.40 -6.53
C TRP A 81 -1.01 10.14 -8.01
N GLU A 82 -2.15 10.63 -8.51
CA GLU A 82 -2.52 10.49 -9.93
C GLU A 82 -1.51 11.14 -10.89
N ASN A 83 -0.67 12.07 -10.42
CA ASN A 83 0.32 12.74 -11.26
C ASN A 83 1.78 12.33 -10.95
N GLN A 84 2.03 11.62 -9.84
CA GLN A 84 3.38 11.27 -9.38
C GLN A 84 3.61 9.77 -9.16
N ASP A 85 2.65 8.92 -9.51
CA ASP A 85 2.78 7.47 -9.47
C ASP A 85 3.75 6.95 -10.55
N GLU A 86 5.05 7.27 -10.37
CA GLU A 86 6.13 6.70 -11.16
C GLU A 86 7.22 6.04 -10.30
N PRO A 87 7.69 4.83 -10.67
CA PRO A 87 7.07 3.93 -11.65
C PRO A 87 5.62 3.58 -11.28
N GLN A 88 4.77 3.35 -12.29
CA GLN A 88 3.34 3.08 -12.07
C GLN A 88 3.08 1.91 -11.14
N HIS A 89 2.15 2.11 -10.21
CA HIS A 89 1.71 1.12 -9.25
C HIS A 89 0.27 1.37 -8.82
N LEU A 90 -0.01 2.54 -8.26
CA LEU A 90 -1.36 2.94 -7.83
C LEU A 90 -2.32 3.07 -9.02
N LYS A 91 -1.86 3.63 -10.15
CA LYS A 91 -2.64 3.73 -11.39
C LYS A 91 -3.01 2.36 -11.93
N THR A 92 -2.07 1.42 -11.90
CA THR A 92 -2.33 0.04 -12.33
C THR A 92 -3.39 -0.64 -11.46
N ILE A 93 -3.39 -0.36 -10.15
CA ILE A 93 -4.45 -0.83 -9.24
C ILE A 93 -5.79 -0.18 -9.60
N GLN A 94 -5.84 1.16 -9.75
CA GLN A 94 -7.03 1.90 -10.15
C GLN A 94 -7.62 1.36 -11.46
N ASP A 95 -6.81 1.26 -12.50
CA ASP A 95 -7.22 0.82 -13.83
C ASP A 95 -7.86 -0.57 -13.76
N ARG A 96 -7.27 -1.48 -12.99
CA ARG A 96 -7.83 -2.81 -12.81
C ARG A 96 -9.19 -2.79 -12.11
N LEU A 97 -9.37 -1.92 -11.12
CA LEU A 97 -10.66 -1.78 -10.41
C LEU A 97 -11.73 -1.16 -11.33
N LEU A 98 -11.38 -0.13 -12.09
CA LEU A 98 -12.34 0.66 -12.87
C LEU A 98 -12.66 0.05 -14.25
N GLN A 99 -11.71 -0.63 -14.89
CA GLN A 99 -11.89 -1.24 -16.21
C GLN A 99 -12.48 -2.66 -16.14
N SER A 100 -12.73 -3.18 -14.93
CA SER A 100 -13.42 -4.44 -14.75
C SER A 100 -14.85 -4.36 -15.28
N LYS A 101 -15.35 -5.46 -15.87
CA LYS A 101 -16.78 -5.63 -16.19
C LYS A 101 -17.67 -5.63 -14.95
N LYS A 102 -17.07 -5.83 -13.76
CA LYS A 102 -17.73 -5.86 -12.46
C LYS A 102 -17.25 -4.72 -11.55
N SER A 103 -16.85 -3.59 -12.14
CA SER A 103 -16.30 -2.44 -11.41
C SER A 103 -17.18 -2.01 -10.23
N VAL A 104 -18.48 -1.82 -10.43
CA VAL A 104 -19.42 -1.45 -9.36
C VAL A 104 -19.43 -2.46 -8.21
N GLU A 105 -19.47 -3.76 -8.52
CA GLU A 105 -19.42 -4.83 -7.51
C GLU A 105 -18.07 -4.85 -6.77
N LEU A 106 -16.95 -4.63 -7.48
CA LEU A 106 -15.61 -4.58 -6.89
C LEU A 106 -15.47 -3.39 -5.93
N LEU A 107 -15.94 -2.21 -6.35
CA LEU A 107 -15.88 -1.00 -5.52
C LEU A 107 -16.78 -1.17 -4.29
N GLY A 108 -17.96 -1.78 -4.42
CA GLY A 108 -18.82 -2.11 -3.28
C GLY A 108 -18.20 -3.12 -2.31
N LEU A 109 -17.51 -4.15 -2.82
CA LEU A 109 -16.77 -5.09 -1.98
C LEU A 109 -15.61 -4.39 -1.26
N LEU A 110 -14.88 -3.52 -1.96
CA LEU A 110 -13.77 -2.75 -1.39
C LEU A 110 -14.25 -1.77 -0.32
N GLU A 111 -15.39 -1.10 -0.53
CA GLU A 111 -16.04 -0.22 0.46
C GLU A 111 -16.34 -0.96 1.77
N ARG A 112 -16.87 -2.18 1.70
CA ARG A 112 -17.13 -3.03 2.86
C ARG A 112 -15.85 -3.32 3.66
N ILE A 113 -14.75 -3.62 2.96
CA ILE A 113 -13.46 -3.89 3.61
C ILE A 113 -12.91 -2.62 4.27
N LEU A 114 -13.00 -1.47 3.61
CA LEU A 114 -12.53 -0.17 4.14
C LEU A 114 -13.35 0.33 5.33
N THR A 115 -14.63 -0.05 5.42
CA THR A 115 -15.50 0.23 6.57
C THR A 115 -15.34 -0.78 7.72
N ASN A 116 -14.26 -1.56 7.70
CA ASN A 116 -13.90 -2.59 8.69
C ASN A 116 -14.89 -3.77 8.78
N GLU A 117 -15.66 -4.02 7.73
CA GLU A 117 -16.47 -5.24 7.67
C GLU A 117 -15.56 -6.48 7.54
N LYS A 118 -15.86 -7.53 8.31
CA LYS A 118 -15.15 -8.81 8.25
C LYS A 118 -15.61 -9.65 7.06
N VAL A 119 -15.08 -9.35 5.88
CA VAL A 119 -15.36 -10.09 4.65
C VAL A 119 -14.68 -11.46 4.69
N LEU A 120 -15.47 -12.54 4.77
CA LEU A 120 -14.98 -13.92 4.71
C LEU A 120 -14.49 -14.28 3.31
N LEU A 121 -13.41 -15.06 3.24
CA LEU A 121 -12.93 -15.61 1.98
C LEU A 121 -13.95 -16.61 1.42
N ASP A 122 -14.47 -16.34 0.23
CA ASP A 122 -15.48 -17.18 -0.44
C ASP A 122 -15.00 -17.74 -1.79
N SER A 123 -13.79 -17.39 -2.22
CA SER A 123 -13.21 -17.79 -3.51
C SER A 123 -14.05 -17.40 -4.75
N SER A 124 -14.95 -16.42 -4.61
CA SER A 124 -15.68 -15.84 -5.74
C SER A 124 -14.72 -15.18 -6.74
N GLU A 125 -15.14 -15.08 -8.00
CA GLU A 125 -14.38 -14.36 -9.03
C GLU A 125 -14.12 -12.90 -8.64
N LEU A 126 -15.07 -12.28 -7.93
CA LEU A 126 -14.94 -10.91 -7.43
C LEU A 126 -13.78 -10.78 -6.42
N GLN A 127 -13.69 -11.69 -5.45
CA GLN A 127 -12.58 -11.71 -4.51
C GLN A 127 -11.24 -12.05 -5.19
N LYS A 128 -11.24 -12.96 -6.18
CA LYS A 128 -10.03 -13.27 -6.95
C LYS A 128 -9.52 -12.05 -7.71
N GLU A 129 -10.41 -11.29 -8.34
CA GLU A 129 -10.07 -10.07 -9.06
C GLU A 129 -9.52 -8.99 -8.13
N LEU A 130 -10.14 -8.81 -6.95
CA LEU A 130 -9.65 -7.88 -5.94
C LEU A 130 -8.27 -8.31 -5.41
N LEU A 131 -8.04 -9.60 -5.15
CA LEU A 131 -6.72 -10.13 -4.78
C LEU A 131 -5.67 -9.92 -5.89
N LEU A 132 -6.06 -10.12 -7.15
CA LEU A 132 -5.18 -9.92 -8.30
C LEU A 132 -4.81 -8.45 -8.54
N SER A 133 -5.61 -7.51 -8.05
CA SER A 133 -5.23 -6.10 -8.01
C SER A 133 -4.12 -5.81 -7.01
N GLY A 134 -3.93 -6.67 -6.00
CA GLY A 134 -2.95 -6.46 -4.95
C GLY A 134 -3.36 -5.39 -3.92
N ILE A 135 -4.55 -4.77 -4.04
CA ILE A 135 -5.06 -3.80 -3.04
C ILE A 135 -5.42 -4.47 -1.71
N VAL A 136 -5.82 -5.74 -1.77
CA VAL A 136 -6.19 -6.57 -0.63
C VAL A 136 -5.29 -7.79 -0.52
N ARG A 137 -5.24 -8.37 0.67
CA ARG A 137 -4.58 -9.64 0.96
C ARG A 137 -5.44 -10.53 1.84
N ARG A 138 -5.08 -11.82 1.88
CA ARG A 138 -5.69 -12.78 2.81
C ARG A 138 -5.09 -12.59 4.20
N GLN A 139 -5.94 -12.50 5.23
CA GLN A 139 -5.54 -12.53 6.63
C GLN A 139 -6.41 -13.56 7.37
N GLY A 140 -5.84 -14.76 7.57
CA GLY A 140 -6.61 -15.90 8.05
C GLY A 140 -7.76 -16.22 7.10
N LYS A 141 -8.99 -16.22 7.62
CA LYS A 141 -10.22 -16.47 6.85
C LYS A 141 -10.86 -15.21 6.24
N TYR A 142 -10.20 -14.06 6.34
CA TYR A 142 -10.75 -12.77 5.93
C TYR A 142 -9.94 -12.10 4.83
N LEU A 143 -10.60 -11.20 4.10
CA LEU A 143 -9.99 -10.29 3.16
C LEU A 143 -9.78 -8.93 3.82
N VAL A 144 -8.58 -8.37 3.71
CA VAL A 144 -8.21 -7.08 4.34
C VAL A 144 -7.42 -6.22 3.37
N ILE A 145 -7.46 -4.90 3.54
CA ILE A 145 -6.58 -3.99 2.80
C ILE A 145 -5.12 -4.36 3.08
N PHE A 146 -4.28 -4.33 2.05
CA PHE A 146 -2.90 -4.76 2.17
C PHE A 146 -2.13 -3.86 3.14
N ASN A 147 -2.23 -2.53 2.98
CA ASN A 147 -1.43 -1.55 3.71
C ASN A 147 -2.10 -0.18 3.86
N LEU A 148 -1.50 0.69 4.69
CA LEU A 148 -2.06 2.01 5.01
C LEU A 148 -2.04 2.97 3.82
N ILE A 149 -1.03 2.87 2.95
CA ILE A 149 -0.95 3.70 1.73
C ILE A 149 -2.18 3.46 0.85
N TYR A 150 -2.53 2.20 0.60
CA TYR A 150 -3.72 1.86 -0.19
C TYR A 150 -5.00 2.31 0.48
N GLN A 151 -5.10 2.19 1.80
CA GLN A 151 -6.27 2.67 2.55
C GLN A 151 -6.46 4.19 2.40
N GLN A 152 -5.37 4.96 2.35
CA GLN A 152 -5.44 6.41 2.18
C GLN A 152 -5.68 6.85 0.73
N VAL A 153 -5.06 6.17 -0.24
CA VAL A 153 -5.22 6.46 -1.67
C VAL A 153 -6.62 6.04 -2.16
N PHE A 154 -7.00 4.79 -1.92
CA PHE A 154 -8.30 4.23 -2.30
C PHE A 154 -9.29 4.38 -1.15
N SER A 155 -9.42 5.61 -0.63
CA SER A 155 -10.29 5.93 0.49
C SER A 155 -11.78 5.80 0.14
N ILE A 156 -12.64 5.84 1.14
CA ILE A 156 -14.10 5.88 0.96
C ILE A 156 -14.52 7.09 0.09
N ASP A 157 -13.88 8.24 0.28
CA ASP A 157 -14.18 9.43 -0.51
C ASP A 157 -13.76 9.25 -1.97
N TRP A 158 -12.58 8.67 -2.21
CA TRP A 158 -12.15 8.30 -3.56
C TRP A 158 -13.14 7.33 -4.22
N LEU A 159 -13.60 6.29 -3.51
CA LEU A 159 -14.57 5.33 -4.02
C LEU A 159 -15.88 5.98 -4.41
N LYS A 160 -16.44 6.83 -3.54
CA LYS A 160 -17.67 7.58 -3.82
C LYS A 160 -17.52 8.45 -5.06
N MET A 161 -16.38 9.12 -5.20
CA MET A 161 -16.08 9.92 -6.40
C MET A 161 -16.01 9.08 -7.67
N GLN A 162 -15.50 7.85 -7.63
CA GLN A 162 -15.48 7.00 -8.82
C GLN A 162 -16.84 6.38 -9.13
N ILE A 163 -17.61 5.97 -8.11
CA ILE A 163 -18.96 5.41 -8.31
C ILE A 163 -19.89 6.44 -8.96
N LEU A 164 -19.78 7.73 -8.60
CA LEU A 164 -20.57 8.81 -9.22
C LEU A 164 -20.24 9.05 -10.70
N LYS A 165 -19.13 8.52 -11.21
CA LYS A 165 -18.70 8.68 -12.62
C LYS A 165 -19.07 7.48 -13.50
N ILE A 166 -19.53 6.38 -12.91
CA ILE A 166 -19.98 5.16 -13.61
C ILE A 166 -21.46 5.27 -13.89
#